data_AF-A0A1E1XUM5-F1
#
_entry.id   AF-A0A1E1XUM5-F1
#
_cell.length_a   1.000
_cell.length_b   1.000
_cell.length_c   1.000
_cell.angle_alpha   90.00
_cell.angle_beta   90.00
_cell.angle_gamma   90.00
#
_symmetry.space_group_name_H-M   'P 1'
#
loop_
_entity.id
_entity.type
_entity.pdbx_description
1 polymer ?
#
loop_
_entity_poly.entity_id
_entity_poly.type
_entity_poly.pdbx_seq_one_letter_code
_entity_poly.pdbx_strand_id
1 'polypeptide(L)'
;VVFLLTACLLARASAGSRAETRRAQFDQWRQCMVDKLPTDKEPVFRGCHDTASGTDMRKFRQGLECVLGSYQLVDRNNVNLARMTEVAPTIAKEELKKAFEDCPKDDGNKKVAKAVKCVIDHLETTCPVPAGAQS
;
A
#
# COMPACT_ATOMS: atom_id res chain seq x y z
N VAL A 1 -52.41 36.01 -7.31
CA VAL A 1 -50.98 35.95 -7.66
C VAL A 1 -50.19 36.52 -6.50
N VAL A 2 -49.53 35.71 -5.67
CA VAL A 2 -48.33 36.08 -4.89
C VAL A 2 -47.53 34.79 -4.61
N PHE A 3 -46.22 34.94 -4.70
CA PHE A 3 -45.18 33.97 -5.02
C PHE A 3 -44.87 32.89 -3.95
N LEU A 4 -44.71 31.65 -4.43
CA LEU A 4 -43.97 30.57 -3.78
C LEU A 4 -42.47 30.93 -3.77
N LEU A 5 -41.90 31.16 -2.59
CA LEU A 5 -40.44 31.18 -2.41
C LEU A 5 -39.96 29.78 -2.03
N THR A 6 -39.85 28.91 -3.03
CA THR A 6 -39.07 27.67 -2.93
C THR A 6 -37.58 28.03 -2.94
N ALA A 7 -37.01 28.19 -1.74
CA ALA A 7 -35.57 28.24 -1.58
C ALA A 7 -34.97 26.84 -1.81
N CYS A 8 -34.70 26.52 -3.08
CA CYS A 8 -33.77 25.44 -3.42
C CYS A 8 -32.37 25.86 -2.95
N LEU A 9 -32.00 25.45 -1.74
CA LEU A 9 -30.62 25.48 -1.26
C LEU A 9 -29.78 24.59 -2.19
N LEU A 10 -29.09 25.26 -3.12
CA LEU A 10 -28.04 24.67 -3.94
C LEU A 10 -26.95 24.12 -3.00
N ALA A 11 -26.91 22.80 -2.84
CA ALA A 11 -25.80 22.09 -2.23
C ALA A 11 -24.54 22.32 -3.09
N ARG A 12 -23.81 23.40 -2.79
CA ARG A 12 -22.55 23.72 -3.42
C ARG A 12 -21.48 22.79 -2.84
N ALA A 13 -21.09 21.83 -3.67
CA ALA A 13 -20.00 20.87 -3.57
C ALA A 13 -18.92 21.13 -2.51
N SER A 14 -18.91 20.33 -1.45
CA SER A 14 -17.71 20.01 -0.66
C SER A 14 -17.01 18.77 -1.25
N ALA A 15 -16.63 18.86 -2.52
CA ALA A 15 -15.79 17.84 -3.17
C ALA A 15 -14.31 17.98 -2.73
N GLY A 16 -13.87 19.20 -2.39
CA GLY A 16 -12.51 19.50 -1.94
C GLY A 16 -12.18 18.88 -0.58
N SER A 17 -13.00 19.14 0.45
CA SER A 17 -12.72 18.66 1.81
C SER A 17 -12.71 17.13 1.91
N ARG A 18 -13.65 16.44 1.25
CA ARG A 18 -13.69 14.96 1.25
C ARG A 18 -12.52 14.32 0.50
N ALA A 19 -12.07 14.93 -0.60
CA ALA A 19 -10.92 14.43 -1.35
C ALA A 19 -9.59 14.67 -0.61
N GLU A 20 -9.45 15.85 0.00
CA GLU A 20 -8.29 16.21 0.83
C GLU A 20 -8.18 15.33 2.08
N THR A 21 -9.31 15.08 2.76
CA THR A 21 -9.35 14.18 3.92
C THR A 21 -8.97 12.74 3.54
N ARG A 22 -9.42 12.24 2.38
CA ARG A 22 -9.07 10.89 1.92
C ARG A 22 -7.59 10.74 1.57
N ARG A 23 -6.98 11.76 0.95
CA ARG A 23 -5.53 11.78 0.67
C ARG A 23 -4.73 11.79 1.95
N ALA A 24 -5.08 12.65 2.92
CA ALA A 24 -4.41 12.69 4.22
C ALA A 24 -4.51 11.35 4.97
N GLN A 25 -5.67 10.70 4.93
CA GLN A 25 -5.87 9.36 5.51
C GLN A 25 -4.98 8.31 4.81
N PHE A 26 -4.91 8.34 3.48
CA PHE A 26 -4.04 7.43 2.73
C PHE A 26 -2.56 7.68 3.03
N ASP A 27 -2.14 8.94 3.16
CA ASP A 27 -0.77 9.30 3.51
C ASP A 27 -0.38 8.81 4.89
N GLN A 28 -1.27 8.94 5.89
CA GLN A 28 -1.05 8.40 7.23
C GLN A 28 -0.93 6.88 7.21
N TRP A 29 -1.82 6.20 6.48
CA TRP A 29 -1.76 4.76 6.30
C TRP A 29 -0.47 4.31 5.61
N ARG A 30 -0.09 4.98 4.52
CA ARG A 30 1.16 4.73 3.79
C ARG A 30 2.37 4.93 4.70
N GLN A 31 2.39 6.01 5.49
CA GLN A 31 3.49 6.25 6.42
C GLN A 31 3.59 5.12 7.44
N CYS A 32 2.47 4.70 8.04
CA CYS A 32 2.45 3.55 8.94
C CYS A 32 3.06 2.30 8.29
N MET A 33 2.66 2.00 7.05
CA MET A 33 3.20 0.86 6.27
C MET A 33 4.71 0.97 6.05
N VAL A 34 5.18 2.16 5.67
CA VAL A 34 6.60 2.42 5.41
C VAL A 34 7.44 2.31 6.69
N ASP A 35 6.90 2.71 7.84
CA ASP A 35 7.57 2.57 9.14
C ASP A 35 7.78 1.11 9.56
N LYS A 36 7.02 0.17 8.97
CA LYS A 36 7.21 -1.28 9.12
C LYS A 36 8.29 -1.84 8.20
N LEU A 37 8.84 -1.06 7.29
CA LEU A 37 9.98 -1.46 6.47
C LEU A 37 11.28 -1.23 7.25
N PRO A 38 12.33 -2.05 7.02
CA PRO A 38 13.67 -1.75 7.50
C PRO A 38 14.15 -0.39 6.96
N THR A 39 14.96 0.32 7.74
CA THR A 39 15.41 1.69 7.43
C THR A 39 16.15 1.79 6.10
N ASP A 40 16.88 0.74 5.69
CA ASP A 40 17.56 0.69 4.40
C ASP A 40 16.61 0.48 3.21
N LYS A 41 15.38 0.03 3.45
CA LYS A 41 14.36 -0.23 2.41
C LYS A 41 13.40 0.91 2.18
N GLU A 42 13.26 1.81 3.15
CA GLU A 42 12.43 3.00 3.01
C GLU A 42 12.83 3.91 1.82
N PRO A 43 14.14 4.17 1.56
CA PRO A 43 14.56 4.91 0.35
C PRO A 43 14.23 4.18 -0.95
N VAL A 44 14.32 2.85 -0.96
CA VAL A 44 13.96 2.01 -2.13
C VAL A 44 12.47 2.15 -2.44
N PHE A 45 11.63 2.05 -1.39
CA PHE A 45 10.20 2.25 -1.52
C PHE A 45 9.89 3.63 -2.10
N ARG A 46 10.45 4.71 -1.52
CA ARG A 46 10.21 6.08 -1.96
C ARG A 46 10.62 6.32 -3.41
N GLY A 47 11.80 5.84 -3.82
CA GLY A 47 12.30 6.01 -5.18
C GLY A 47 11.33 5.48 -6.24
N CYS A 48 10.72 4.32 -5.99
CA CYS A 48 9.72 3.75 -6.90
C CYS A 48 8.32 4.35 -6.74
N HIS A 49 7.91 4.65 -5.51
CA HIS A 49 6.62 5.29 -5.24
C HIS A 49 6.52 6.67 -5.91
N ASP A 50 7.54 7.50 -5.78
CA ASP A 50 7.51 8.91 -6.20
C ASP A 50 7.63 9.06 -7.72
N THR A 51 8.25 8.08 -8.39
CA THR A 51 8.37 8.03 -9.85
C THR A 51 7.20 7.31 -10.52
N ALA A 52 6.41 6.54 -9.77
CA ALA A 52 5.27 5.80 -10.28
C ALA A 52 4.12 6.74 -10.71
N SER A 53 3.40 6.32 -11.74
CA SER A 53 2.20 7.01 -12.25
C SER A 53 0.92 6.24 -11.90
N GLY A 54 -0.21 6.97 -11.90
CA GLY A 54 -1.54 6.41 -11.62
C GLY A 54 -2.04 6.71 -10.21
N THR A 55 -2.91 5.84 -9.69
CA THR A 55 -3.57 6.00 -8.38
C THR A 55 -2.59 5.81 -7.22
N ASP A 56 -2.89 6.38 -6.05
CA ASP A 56 -2.02 6.30 -4.87
C ASP A 56 -1.75 4.83 -4.47
N MET A 57 -2.76 3.96 -4.54
CA MET A 57 -2.60 2.53 -4.29
C MET A 57 -1.71 1.84 -5.32
N ARG A 58 -1.77 2.24 -6.60
CA ARG A 58 -0.86 1.70 -7.63
C ARG A 58 0.59 2.09 -7.35
N LYS A 59 0.83 3.37 -7.04
CA LYS A 59 2.16 3.86 -6.67
C LYS A 59 2.71 3.16 -5.44
N PHE A 60 1.87 2.96 -4.43
CA PHE A 60 2.21 2.22 -3.22
C PHE A 60 2.62 0.78 -3.51
N ARG A 61 1.83 0.05 -4.32
CA ARG A 61 2.18 -1.32 -4.75
C ARG A 61 3.50 -1.37 -5.51
N GLN A 62 3.76 -0.39 -6.37
CA GLN A 62 5.02 -0.29 -7.10
C GLN A 62 6.21 0.00 -6.17
N GLY A 63 6.02 0.81 -5.13
CA GLY A 63 7.00 0.99 -4.06
C GLY A 63 7.35 -0.33 -3.36
N LEU A 64 6.35 -1.12 -2.97
CA LEU A 64 6.58 -2.44 -2.34
C LEU A 64 7.20 -3.45 -3.30
N GLU A 65 6.83 -3.44 -4.58
CA GLU A 65 7.46 -4.27 -5.60
C GLU A 65 8.97 -4.01 -5.69
N CYS A 66 9.40 -2.74 -5.63
CA CYS A 66 10.82 -2.42 -5.57
C CYS A 66 11.50 -2.87 -4.29
N VAL A 67 10.81 -2.82 -3.15
CA VAL A 67 11.33 -3.41 -1.89
C VAL A 67 11.58 -4.90 -2.09
N LEU A 68 10.62 -5.67 -2.64
CA LEU A 68 10.81 -7.08 -2.97
C LEU A 68 11.98 -7.29 -3.95
N GLY A 69 12.09 -6.42 -4.97
CA GLY A 69 13.20 -6.41 -5.92
C GLY A 69 14.57 -6.20 -5.25
N SER A 70 14.66 -5.34 -4.24
CA SER A 70 15.90 -5.09 -3.49
C SER A 70 16.41 -6.29 -2.68
N TYR A 71 15.52 -7.25 -2.39
CA TYR A 71 15.87 -8.55 -1.79
C TYR A 71 16.20 -9.61 -2.85
N GLN A 72 16.27 -9.23 -4.13
CA GLN A 72 16.47 -10.13 -5.27
C GLN A 72 15.37 -11.20 -5.38
N LEU A 73 14.14 -10.86 -4.99
CA LEU A 73 13.01 -11.79 -5.04
C LEU A 73 12.27 -11.76 -6.37
N VAL A 74 12.34 -10.64 -7.09
CA VAL A 74 11.50 -10.41 -8.28
C VAL A 74 12.28 -10.75 -9.54
N ASP A 75 11.73 -11.66 -10.35
CA ASP A 75 12.15 -11.91 -11.72
C ASP A 75 10.95 -11.70 -12.66
N ARG A 76 11.03 -10.62 -13.45
CA ARG A 76 9.94 -10.12 -14.29
C ARG A 76 8.66 -9.90 -13.47
N ASN A 77 7.68 -10.80 -13.61
CA ASN A 77 6.39 -10.74 -12.92
C ASN A 77 6.23 -11.88 -11.90
N ASN A 78 7.33 -12.56 -11.56
CA ASN A 78 7.34 -13.64 -10.60
C ASN A 78 8.17 -13.30 -9.36
N VAL A 79 7.82 -13.93 -8.24
CA VAL A 79 8.53 -13.85 -6.96
C VAL A 79 9.13 -15.20 -6.64
N ASN A 80 10.41 -15.23 -6.27
CA ASN A 80 11.08 -16.41 -5.76
C ASN A 80 10.68 -16.63 -4.29
N LEU A 81 9.65 -17.47 -4.10
CA LEU A 81 9.10 -17.77 -2.77
C LEU A 81 10.10 -18.47 -1.84
N ALA A 82 10.95 -19.35 -2.39
CA ALA A 82 11.99 -20.02 -1.60
C ALA A 82 13.00 -18.99 -1.05
N ARG A 83 13.47 -18.08 -1.92
CA ARG A 83 14.34 -16.98 -1.50
C ARG A 83 13.66 -16.04 -0.50
N MET A 84 12.36 -15.81 -0.63
CA MET A 84 11.61 -14.98 0.31
C MET A 84 11.65 -15.58 1.72
N THR A 85 11.52 -16.90 1.86
CA THR A 85 11.71 -17.60 3.14
C THR A 85 13.16 -17.52 3.64
N GLU A 86 14.14 -17.68 2.75
CA GLU A 86 15.57 -17.59 3.11
C GLU A 86 15.97 -16.22 3.67
N VAL A 87 15.42 -15.12 3.13
CA VAL A 87 15.76 -13.77 3.57
C VAL A 87 14.95 -13.31 4.78
N ALA A 88 13.81 -13.93 5.09
CA ALA A 88 12.97 -13.61 6.24
C ALA A 88 13.74 -13.43 7.57
N PRO A 89 14.67 -14.32 7.99
CA PRO A 89 15.41 -14.17 9.25
C PRO A 89 16.33 -12.94 9.28
N THR A 90 16.64 -12.32 8.15
CA THR A 90 17.49 -11.12 8.07
C THR A 90 16.71 -9.82 8.27
N ILE A 91 15.38 -9.89 8.27
CA ILE A 91 14.49 -8.73 8.37
C ILE A 91 14.31 -8.33 9.83
N ALA A 92 14.74 -7.13 10.19
CA ALA A 92 14.67 -6.62 11.56
C ALA A 92 13.26 -6.19 12.00
N LYS A 93 12.36 -5.91 11.06
CA LYS A 93 10.98 -5.47 11.35
C LYS A 93 10.05 -6.67 11.37
N GLU A 94 9.48 -6.95 12.54
CA GLU A 94 8.70 -8.16 12.81
C GLU A 94 7.50 -8.33 11.86
N GLU A 95 6.81 -7.25 11.50
CA GLU A 95 5.64 -7.32 10.61
C GLU A 95 6.03 -7.73 9.18
N LEU A 96 7.10 -7.15 8.64
CA LEU A 96 7.60 -7.53 7.31
C LEU A 96 8.22 -8.92 7.34
N LYS A 97 8.92 -9.27 8.42
CA LYS A 97 9.47 -10.61 8.63
C LYS A 97 8.37 -11.67 8.58
N LYS A 98 7.29 -11.49 9.34
CA LYS A 98 6.13 -12.40 9.32
C LYS A 98 5.53 -12.55 7.92
N ALA A 99 5.40 -11.45 7.18
CA ALA A 99 4.95 -11.53 5.79
C ALA A 99 5.88 -12.40 4.93
N PHE A 100 7.19 -12.32 5.14
CA PHE A 100 8.18 -13.14 4.42
C PHE A 100 8.22 -14.60 4.87
N GLU A 101 7.77 -14.91 6.08
CA GLU A 101 7.61 -16.28 6.59
C GLU A 101 6.29 -16.91 6.11
N ASP A 102 5.23 -16.13 5.98
CA ASP A 102 3.87 -16.62 5.73
C ASP A 102 3.48 -16.59 4.25
N CYS A 103 3.78 -15.50 3.51
CA CYS A 103 3.39 -15.39 2.10
C CYS A 103 3.93 -16.51 1.19
N PRO A 104 5.15 -17.05 1.40
CA PRO A 104 5.65 -18.18 0.60
C PRO A 104 4.85 -19.48 0.73
N LYS A 105 3.98 -19.62 1.74
CA LYS A 105 3.17 -20.83 1.96
C LYS A 105 2.03 -20.97 0.94
N ASP A 106 1.71 -19.90 0.20
CA ASP A 106 0.73 -19.91 -0.88
C ASP A 106 1.44 -19.75 -2.25
N ASP A 107 1.42 -20.80 -3.06
CA ASP A 107 2.00 -20.83 -4.41
C ASP A 107 1.40 -19.75 -5.34
N GLY A 108 0.19 -19.25 -5.04
CA GLY A 108 -0.42 -18.11 -5.73
C GLY A 108 0.41 -16.83 -5.63
N ASN A 109 1.20 -16.68 -4.55
CA ASN A 109 2.08 -15.55 -4.34
C ASN A 109 3.33 -15.57 -5.22
N LYS A 110 3.55 -16.60 -6.04
CA LYS A 110 4.59 -16.58 -7.07
C LYS A 110 4.42 -15.43 -8.07
N LYS A 111 3.25 -14.78 -8.14
CA LYS A 111 3.02 -13.57 -8.93
C LYS A 111 3.22 -12.33 -8.09
N VAL A 112 3.97 -11.36 -8.62
CA VAL A 112 4.29 -10.09 -7.91
C VAL A 112 3.05 -9.42 -7.34
N ALA A 113 1.98 -9.28 -8.14
CA ALA A 113 0.75 -8.66 -7.67
C ALA A 113 0.10 -9.38 -6.46
N LYS A 114 0.24 -10.71 -6.37
CA LYS A 114 -0.29 -11.52 -5.27
C LYS A 114 0.64 -11.47 -4.05
N ALA A 115 1.95 -11.60 -4.24
CA ALA A 115 2.93 -11.40 -3.17
C ALA A 115 2.82 -10.01 -2.53
N VAL A 116 2.75 -8.95 -3.35
CA VAL A 116 2.58 -7.58 -2.84
C VAL A 116 1.27 -7.46 -2.05
N LYS A 117 0.16 -8.03 -2.55
CA LYS A 117 -1.08 -8.05 -1.78
C LYS A 117 -0.91 -8.78 -0.44
N CYS A 118 -0.29 -9.95 -0.43
CA CYS A 118 -0.07 -10.70 0.81
C CYS A 118 0.77 -9.89 1.82
N VAL A 119 1.85 -9.24 1.37
CA VAL A 119 2.66 -8.36 2.23
C VAL A 119 1.80 -7.22 2.80
N ILE A 120 0.98 -6.57 1.97
CA ILE A 120 0.05 -5.53 2.43
C ILE A 120 -0.88 -6.07 3.52
N ASP A 121 -1.52 -7.21 3.28
CA ASP A 121 -2.48 -7.81 4.23
C ASP A 121 -1.82 -8.08 5.60
N HIS A 122 -0.55 -8.49 5.62
CA HIS A 122 0.21 -8.66 6.86
C HIS A 122 0.52 -7.34 7.56
N LEU A 123 0.95 -6.31 6.83
CA LEU A 123 1.25 -5.01 7.41
C LEU A 123 -0.03 -4.30 7.91
N GLU A 124 -1.17 -4.52 7.23
CA GLU A 124 -2.48 -3.95 7.58
C GLU A 124 -2.99 -4.41 8.95
N THR A 125 -2.50 -5.54 9.46
CA THR A 125 -2.82 -6.00 10.82
C THR A 125 -2.46 -4.97 11.90
N THR A 126 -1.46 -4.12 11.63
CA THR A 126 -1.01 -3.05 12.55
C THR A 126 -1.17 -1.64 11.96
N CYS A 127 -1.49 -1.55 10.67
CA CYS A 127 -1.71 -0.31 9.94
C CYS A 127 -3.07 -0.38 9.21
N PRO A 128 -4.21 -0.24 9.93
CA PRO A 128 -5.52 -0.48 9.35
C PRO A 128 -5.82 0.50 8.21
N VAL A 129 -6.40 -0.05 7.13
CA VAL A 129 -6.82 0.75 5.97
C VAL A 129 -7.86 1.79 6.41
N PRO A 130 -7.71 3.06 6.03
CA PRO A 130 -8.72 4.07 6.31
C PRO A 130 -10.04 3.69 5.66
N ALA A 131 -11.15 3.87 6.36
CA ALA A 131 -12.49 3.48 5.89
C ALA A 131 -12.87 4.05 4.50
N GLY A 132 -12.25 5.17 4.08
CA GLY A 132 -12.46 5.80 2.78
C GLY A 132 -11.51 5.37 1.64
N ALA A 133 -10.61 4.41 1.87
CA ALA A 133 -9.61 3.94 0.90
C ALA A 133 -10.01 2.62 0.19
N GLN A 134 -11.12 2.01 0.61
CA GLN A 134 -11.74 0.90 -0.12
C GLN A 134 -12.53 1.47 -1.31
N SER A 135 -11.84 1.67 -2.44
CA SER A 135 -12.48 2.02 -3.71
C SER A 135 -12.80 0.79 -4.52
#